data_AF-U2IZ48-F1
#
_entry.id   AF-U2IZ48-F1
#
_cell.length_a   1.000
_cell.length_b   1.000
_cell.length_c   1.000
_cell.angle_alpha   90.00
_cell.angle_beta   90.00
_cell.angle_gamma   90.00
#
_symmetry.space_group_name_H-M   'P 1'
#
loop_
_entity.id
_entity.type
_entity.pdbx_description
1 polymer ?
#
loop_
_entity_poly.entity_id
_entity_poly.type
_entity_poly.pdbx_seq_one_letter_code
_entity_poly.pdbx_strand_id
1 'polypeptide(L)'
;MALLLVFGVLSCGERYLVQPYGLAAIGQVVSEIPIDSVKTYNAFTAGVDGVNSYRIPSLVTASNGDLLLFCEARKTSWRDKSPTDIVLKTSSDNGVNWSTMRTLLSAGEDAFMDPVAVVNKKTGRIFLFSCLWPKNDVSMLNNSVWMMYSDDAGGSWSTAADLTNAVIPSGFYITGFGPGSGFQMSDQSNFPGRLIVPIRLSNGTINRNRVLYSDDQGSTWNLGQQMADGGEFQIAESPANTLIYNRRGNASRYKGTSVDGGVTWTGYQLDTALKSVEGGCQGSILGIDSVLLYTGPAGGNANSEVDNRANLTLYRSLDGGMTWGQKQLLFDKASGYSCISQLNNGDFAIVFESANTPGFIKSATRGYDWMRLDVLIVPKEILNKDYWFNAPVSTYFELDGSTYISIPDHGELNIENGQSKTFTFWYKPITGSAGRILNKRVGSTTGYEFVLNSTLTMAANIRSNSNMNLGTPNSIEQMELNQWNHIAVMYDQTGATKLGKIYLNGNLIAQSTSLAQSTNQSIEPLAELLFGTASSKTAFLKGAIDEIRIYDKALTLTQINTDMRTAKLVDYTDMIAVYDFENITNGQVINRVKNQHHGAVIGNVKTNQRIVQ
;
A
#
# COMPACT_ATOMS: atom_id res chain seq x y z
N MET A 1 -24.91 -29.95 17.02
CA MET A 1 -24.77 -31.28 17.64
C MET A 1 -23.27 -31.51 17.79
N ALA A 2 -22.77 -31.42 19.03
CA ALA A 2 -21.34 -31.44 19.34
C ALA A 2 -20.77 -32.86 19.19
N LEU A 3 -19.56 -32.99 18.63
CA LEU A 3 -18.80 -34.24 18.70
C LEU A 3 -17.54 -34.02 19.53
N LEU A 4 -17.54 -34.68 20.69
CA LEU A 4 -16.49 -34.80 21.68
C LEU A 4 -15.40 -35.75 21.15
N LEU A 5 -14.12 -35.37 21.23
CA LEU A 5 -12.99 -36.28 21.01
C LEU A 5 -12.35 -36.60 22.36
N VAL A 6 -12.48 -37.86 22.77
CA VAL A 6 -11.87 -38.45 23.97
C VAL A 6 -10.47 -38.93 23.59
N PHE A 7 -9.45 -38.49 24.34
CA PHE A 7 -8.10 -39.08 24.29
C PHE A 7 -8.01 -40.24 25.29
N GLY A 8 -7.64 -41.43 24.80
CA GLY A 8 -7.21 -42.55 25.62
C GLY A 8 -5.71 -42.77 25.44
N VAL A 9 -4.95 -42.74 26.54
CA VAL A 9 -3.54 -43.11 26.61
C VAL A 9 -3.43 -44.50 27.22
N LEU A 10 -2.73 -45.41 26.54
CA LEU A 10 -2.20 -46.66 27.12
C LEU A 10 -0.82 -46.95 26.52
N SER A 11 0.06 -47.45 27.37
CA SER A 11 1.52 -47.48 27.25
C SER A 11 2.09 -48.78 26.66
N CYS A 12 3.25 -48.60 26.02
CA CYS A 12 4.42 -49.51 25.88
C CYS A 12 4.34 -50.72 24.91
N GLY A 13 5.29 -50.77 23.95
CA GLY A 13 5.64 -51.98 23.18
C GLY A 13 5.97 -51.73 21.71
N GLU A 14 7.27 -51.67 21.39
CA GLU A 14 7.97 -51.95 20.13
C GLU A 14 7.38 -51.61 18.72
N ARG A 15 8.14 -50.75 18.04
CA ARG A 15 8.31 -50.47 16.60
C ARG A 15 7.46 -51.26 15.59
N TYR A 16 6.53 -50.52 14.95
CA TYR A 16 6.22 -50.69 13.52
C TYR A 16 6.47 -49.37 12.78
N LEU A 17 7.34 -49.43 11.77
CA LEU A 17 7.52 -48.38 10.76
C LEU A 17 6.23 -48.29 9.93
N VAL A 18 5.44 -47.25 10.15
CA VAL A 18 4.40 -46.83 9.22
C VAL A 18 4.85 -45.49 8.62
N GLN A 19 5.26 -45.52 7.35
CA GLN A 19 5.43 -44.29 6.56
C GLN A 19 4.10 -43.52 6.58
N PRO A 20 4.06 -42.24 6.97
CA PRO A 20 2.91 -41.42 6.67
C PRO A 20 2.93 -41.15 5.16
N TYR A 21 1.96 -41.75 4.46
CA TYR A 21 1.55 -41.28 3.14
C TYR A 21 1.32 -39.77 3.24
N GLY A 22 2.04 -39.02 2.41
CA GLY A 22 1.95 -37.56 2.37
C GLY A 22 0.51 -37.14 2.15
N LEU A 23 -0.07 -36.48 3.16
CA LEU A 23 -1.17 -35.57 2.94
C LEU A 23 -0.62 -34.46 2.03
N ALA A 24 -1.00 -34.49 0.77
CA ALA A 24 -0.89 -33.34 -0.11
C ALA A 24 -1.52 -32.16 0.65
N ALA A 25 -0.70 -31.18 0.99
CA ALA A 25 -1.17 -29.92 1.54
C ALA A 25 -2.17 -29.36 0.52
N ILE A 26 -3.45 -29.39 0.86
CA ILE A 26 -4.46 -28.57 0.19
C ILE A 26 -3.98 -27.15 0.45
N GLY A 27 -3.30 -26.56 -0.54
CA GLY A 27 -2.81 -25.20 -0.48
C GLY A 27 -3.97 -24.31 -0.10
N GLN A 28 -3.95 -23.81 1.14
CA GLN A 28 -4.95 -22.88 1.60
C GLN A 28 -4.79 -21.65 0.71
N VAL A 29 -5.80 -21.38 -0.13
CA VAL A 29 -5.87 -20.14 -0.90
C VAL A 29 -5.89 -19.03 0.15
N VAL A 30 -4.75 -18.37 0.32
CA VAL A 30 -4.69 -17.17 1.15
C VAL A 30 -5.56 -16.16 0.44
N SER A 31 -6.72 -15.82 1.02
CA SER A 31 -7.54 -14.72 0.52
C SER A 31 -6.68 -13.46 0.55
N GLU A 32 -6.25 -13.00 -0.62
CA GLU A 32 -5.52 -11.75 -0.77
C GLU A 32 -6.39 -10.59 -0.32
N ILE A 33 -5.77 -9.69 0.42
CA ILE A 33 -6.32 -8.41 0.83
C ILE A 33 -5.82 -7.40 -0.20
N PRO A 34 -6.66 -6.93 -1.15
CA PRO A 34 -6.23 -5.98 -2.16
C PRO A 34 -5.95 -4.61 -1.52
N ILE A 35 -5.07 -3.80 -2.12
CA ILE A 35 -4.81 -2.43 -1.65
C ILE A 35 -6.08 -1.58 -1.58
N ASP A 36 -7.03 -1.80 -2.50
CA ASP A 36 -8.34 -1.13 -2.56
C ASP A 36 -9.28 -1.47 -1.39
N SER A 37 -8.89 -2.42 -0.54
CA SER A 37 -9.55 -2.66 0.75
C SER A 37 -9.29 -1.52 1.75
N VAL A 38 -8.19 -0.77 1.61
CA VAL A 38 -7.91 0.42 2.41
C VAL A 38 -8.89 1.51 2.04
N LYS A 39 -9.67 1.96 3.03
CA LYS A 39 -10.66 3.01 2.85
C LYS A 39 -10.13 4.34 3.37
N THR A 40 -10.44 5.41 2.64
CA THR A 40 -10.03 6.77 2.96
C THR A 40 -11.23 7.63 3.33
N TYR A 41 -11.17 8.30 4.48
CA TYR A 41 -12.21 9.20 4.95
C TYR A 41 -11.62 10.56 5.29
N ASN A 42 -12.34 11.65 5.00
CA ASN A 42 -11.89 13.00 5.32
C ASN A 42 -12.39 13.43 6.71
N ALA A 43 -11.49 13.94 7.56
CA ALA A 43 -11.87 14.47 8.87
C ALA A 43 -11.86 16.01 8.89
N PHE A 44 -10.84 16.63 8.27
CA PHE A 44 -10.69 18.09 8.21
C PHE A 44 -10.32 18.54 6.80
N THR A 45 -10.81 19.72 6.42
CA THR A 45 -10.53 20.34 5.11
C THR A 45 -10.24 21.82 5.30
N ALA A 46 -9.13 22.30 4.75
CA ALA A 46 -8.74 23.71 4.81
C ALA A 46 -9.84 24.62 4.21
N GLY A 47 -10.15 25.72 4.91
CA GLY A 47 -11.22 26.65 4.56
C GLY A 47 -12.59 26.31 5.14
N VAL A 48 -12.79 25.11 5.70
CA VAL A 48 -14.03 24.73 6.41
C VAL A 48 -13.99 25.28 7.85
N ASP A 49 -15.18 25.61 8.38
CA ASP A 49 -15.37 26.19 9.71
C ASP A 49 -14.65 27.54 9.93
N GLY A 50 -14.35 28.26 8.85
CA GLY A 50 -13.64 29.55 8.90
C GLY A 50 -12.16 29.45 9.27
N VAL A 51 -11.57 28.25 9.22
CA VAL A 51 -10.16 28.00 9.54
C VAL A 51 -9.34 27.93 8.26
N ASN A 52 -8.23 28.68 8.17
CA ASN A 52 -7.39 28.70 6.97
C ASN A 52 -6.79 27.33 6.64
N SER A 53 -6.29 26.60 7.64
CA SER A 53 -5.76 25.25 7.44
C SER A 53 -5.72 24.43 8.73
N TYR A 54 -5.88 23.12 8.57
CA TYR A 54 -5.72 22.14 9.64
C TYR A 54 -4.42 21.38 9.43
N ARG A 55 -3.52 21.38 10.42
CA ARG A 55 -2.18 20.80 10.30
C ARG A 55 -1.76 20.05 11.56
N ILE A 56 -0.68 19.29 11.44
CA ILE A 56 -0.01 18.63 12.57
C ILE A 56 -0.96 17.69 13.33
N PRO A 57 -1.36 16.55 12.70
CA PRO A 57 -2.34 15.65 13.28
C PRO A 57 -1.77 14.83 14.45
N SER A 58 -2.60 14.60 15.46
CA SER A 58 -2.40 13.66 16.56
C SER A 58 -3.62 12.75 16.67
N LEU A 59 -3.43 11.43 16.55
CA LEU A 59 -4.52 10.45 16.52
C LEU A 59 -4.33 9.41 17.62
N VAL A 60 -5.38 9.19 18.40
CA VAL A 60 -5.43 8.12 19.42
C VAL A 60 -6.78 7.42 19.41
N THR A 61 -6.77 6.13 19.74
CA THR A 61 -7.97 5.35 20.04
C THR A 61 -8.20 5.34 21.55
N ALA A 62 -9.34 5.84 22.00
CA ALA A 62 -9.75 5.79 23.40
C ALA A 62 -10.10 4.36 23.84
N SER A 63 -10.13 4.11 25.15
CA SER A 63 -10.44 2.77 25.68
C SER A 63 -11.84 2.26 25.31
N ASN A 64 -12.80 3.15 25.02
CA ASN A 64 -14.13 2.78 24.54
C ASN A 64 -14.16 2.44 23.03
N GLY A 65 -13.06 2.65 22.31
CA GLY A 65 -12.92 2.38 20.88
C GLY A 65 -13.08 3.60 19.97
N ASP A 66 -13.49 4.75 20.53
CA ASP A 66 -13.62 5.97 19.74
C ASP A 66 -12.24 6.46 19.29
N LEU A 67 -12.17 6.93 18.03
CA LEU A 67 -11.03 7.66 17.53
C LEU A 67 -11.13 9.14 17.90
N LEU A 68 -10.03 9.71 18.37
CA LEU A 68 -9.89 11.14 18.64
C LEU A 68 -8.77 11.70 17.76
N LEU A 69 -9.14 12.59 16.85
CA LEU A 69 -8.21 13.32 16.00
C LEU A 69 -8.08 14.77 16.46
N PHE A 70 -6.89 15.09 16.97
CA PHE A 70 -6.48 16.45 17.30
C PHE A 70 -5.62 17.05 16.20
N CYS A 71 -5.72 18.36 16.00
CA CYS A 71 -4.85 19.07 15.08
C CYS A 71 -4.77 20.56 15.44
N GLU A 72 -3.79 21.23 14.83
CA GLU A 72 -3.72 22.69 14.79
C GLU A 72 -4.79 23.24 13.85
N ALA A 73 -5.67 24.10 14.35
CA ALA A 73 -6.54 24.95 13.56
C ALA A 73 -5.88 26.31 13.36
N ARG A 74 -5.11 26.47 12.28
CA ARG A 74 -4.41 27.72 11.98
C ARG A 74 -5.40 28.69 11.36
N LYS A 75 -5.78 29.73 12.10
CA LYS A 75 -6.96 30.55 11.81
C LYS A 75 -6.79 31.43 10.59
N THR A 76 -5.68 32.16 10.52
CA THR A 76 -5.49 33.24 9.53
C THR A 76 -4.48 32.91 8.44
N SER A 77 -3.62 31.92 8.65
CA SER A 77 -2.57 31.55 7.70
C SER A 77 -2.17 30.09 7.86
N TRP A 78 -1.66 29.49 6.79
CA TRP A 78 -1.06 28.16 6.84
C TRP A 78 0.30 28.13 7.54
N ARG A 79 0.88 29.30 7.83
CA ARG A 79 2.23 29.42 8.42
C ARG A 79 2.23 29.02 9.89
N ASP A 80 3.34 28.42 10.31
CA ASP A 80 3.64 28.15 11.73
C ASP A 80 3.54 29.45 12.54
N LYS A 81 3.10 29.34 13.80
CA LYS A 81 3.02 30.45 14.77
C LYS A 81 2.06 31.58 14.38
N SER A 82 1.24 31.41 13.35
CA SER A 82 0.04 32.23 13.18
C SER A 82 -1.00 31.88 14.26
N PRO A 83 -2.00 32.73 14.54
CA PRO A 83 -3.03 32.43 15.54
C PRO A 83 -3.61 31.02 15.38
N THR A 84 -3.32 30.13 16.32
CA THR A 84 -3.57 28.68 16.19
C THR A 84 -4.18 28.11 17.45
N ASP A 85 -5.33 27.47 17.28
CA ASP A 85 -6.03 26.75 18.33
C ASP A 85 -5.78 25.24 18.18
N ILE A 86 -5.96 24.46 19.25
CA ILE A 86 -6.02 22.98 19.15
C ILE A 86 -7.47 22.55 19.15
N VAL A 87 -7.85 21.80 18.11
CA VAL A 87 -9.20 21.32 17.88
C VAL A 87 -9.28 19.80 17.88
N LEU A 88 -10.49 19.28 18.05
CA LEU A 88 -10.81 17.85 18.12
C LEU A 88 -12.00 17.53 17.23
N LYS A 89 -11.92 16.42 16.49
CA LYS A 89 -13.06 15.65 16.01
C LYS A 89 -12.95 14.20 16.49
N THR A 90 -14.10 13.58 16.75
CA THR A 90 -14.17 12.19 17.21
C THR A 90 -14.93 11.33 16.21
N SER A 91 -14.63 10.03 16.18
CA SER A 91 -15.36 9.04 15.40
C SER A 91 -15.65 7.81 16.26
N SER A 92 -16.91 7.40 16.30
CA SER A 92 -17.38 6.22 17.05
C SER A 92 -17.61 5.00 16.15
N ASP A 93 -17.18 5.07 14.89
CA ASP A 93 -17.37 4.04 13.86
C ASP A 93 -16.07 3.77 13.08
N ASN A 94 -14.95 3.75 13.81
CA ASN A 94 -13.62 3.41 13.29
C ASN A 94 -13.16 4.34 12.15
N GLY A 95 -13.47 5.63 12.24
CA GLY A 95 -12.95 6.67 11.35
C GLY A 95 -13.79 6.93 10.09
N VAL A 96 -14.96 6.30 9.97
CA VAL A 96 -15.86 6.46 8.82
C VAL A 96 -16.58 7.80 8.87
N ASN A 97 -17.21 8.12 10.00
CA ASN A 97 -17.89 9.39 10.23
C ASN A 97 -17.23 10.18 11.38
N TRP A 98 -17.17 11.50 11.23
CA TRP A 98 -16.53 12.39 12.17
C TRP A 98 -17.50 13.42 12.76
N SER A 99 -17.36 13.71 14.04
CA SER A 99 -18.15 14.72 14.75
C SER A 99 -17.97 16.12 14.16
N THR A 100 -18.83 17.06 14.58
CA THR A 100 -18.52 18.49 14.44
C THR A 100 -17.23 18.83 15.18
N MET A 101 -16.49 19.82 14.68
CA MET A 101 -15.25 20.28 15.31
C MET A 101 -15.54 20.89 16.70
N ARG A 102 -14.67 20.60 17.67
CA ARG A 102 -14.62 21.27 18.97
C ARG A 102 -13.26 21.92 19.19
N THR A 103 -13.26 23.16 19.67
CA THR A 103 -12.02 23.83 20.10
C THR A 103 -11.72 23.46 21.55
N LEU A 104 -10.52 22.94 21.81
CA LEU A 104 -10.08 22.54 23.16
C LEU A 104 -9.16 23.57 23.79
N LEU A 105 -8.19 24.07 23.02
CA LEU A 105 -7.26 25.13 23.43
C LEU A 105 -7.42 26.30 22.48
N SER A 106 -7.85 27.44 23.02
CA SER A 106 -7.99 28.70 22.26
C SER A 106 -6.82 29.62 22.61
N ALA A 107 -5.99 29.95 21.62
CA ALA A 107 -4.80 30.78 21.83
C ALA A 107 -5.06 32.29 21.67
N GLY A 108 -6.25 32.70 21.23
CA GLY A 108 -6.50 34.10 20.89
C GLY A 108 -5.59 34.53 19.73
N GLU A 109 -4.64 35.42 20.00
CA GLU A 109 -3.63 35.87 19.03
C GLU A 109 -2.35 35.02 19.03
N ASP A 110 -2.12 34.23 20.08
CA ASP A 110 -0.97 33.32 20.21
C ASP A 110 -1.18 32.04 19.39
N ALA A 111 -0.24 31.10 19.47
CA ALA A 111 -0.32 29.82 18.76
C ALA A 111 -0.06 28.64 19.68
N PHE A 112 -1.08 27.82 19.93
CA PHE A 112 -0.85 26.45 20.38
C PHE A 112 -0.36 25.60 19.20
N MET A 113 0.68 24.83 19.41
CA MET A 113 1.36 24.05 18.39
C MET A 113 1.69 22.64 18.84
N ASP A 114 1.95 21.77 17.87
CA ASP A 114 2.45 20.41 18.07
C ASP A 114 1.64 19.58 19.09
N PRO A 115 0.33 19.34 18.85
CA PRO A 115 -0.46 18.52 19.75
C PRO A 115 0.11 17.09 19.84
N VAL A 116 0.17 16.56 21.06
CA VAL A 116 0.51 15.16 21.32
C VAL A 116 -0.46 14.58 22.33
N ALA A 117 -1.29 13.64 21.88
CA ALA A 117 -2.18 12.88 22.75
C ALA A 117 -1.54 11.55 23.19
N VAL A 118 -1.85 11.13 24.42
CA VAL A 118 -1.50 9.80 24.96
C VAL A 118 -2.66 9.25 25.78
N VAL A 119 -2.98 7.98 25.58
CA VAL A 119 -4.04 7.28 26.31
C VAL A 119 -3.41 6.40 27.37
N ASN A 120 -3.81 6.60 28.63
CA ASN A 120 -3.56 5.63 29.69
C ASN A 120 -4.60 4.51 29.58
N LYS A 121 -4.23 3.38 28.99
CA LYS A 121 -5.13 2.25 28.74
C LYS A 121 -5.64 1.60 30.04
N LYS A 122 -4.94 1.78 31.17
CA LYS A 122 -5.35 1.25 32.48
C LYS A 122 -6.53 2.01 33.09
N THR A 123 -6.57 3.33 32.92
CA THR A 123 -7.63 4.19 33.50
C THR A 123 -8.65 4.67 32.48
N GLY A 124 -8.30 4.64 31.19
CA GLY A 124 -9.06 5.29 30.13
C GLY A 124 -8.81 6.79 29.99
N ARG A 125 -8.00 7.40 30.88
CA ARG A 125 -7.67 8.82 30.80
C ARG A 125 -6.86 9.13 29.54
N ILE A 126 -7.25 10.20 28.87
CA ILE A 126 -6.54 10.74 27.70
C ILE A 126 -5.87 12.04 28.11
N PHE A 127 -4.56 12.15 27.89
CA PHE A 127 -3.83 13.41 28.07
C PHE A 127 -3.57 14.04 26.71
N LEU A 128 -3.73 15.36 26.61
CA LEU A 128 -3.40 16.17 25.44
C LEU A 128 -2.36 17.22 25.85
N PHE A 129 -1.20 17.17 25.21
CA PHE A 129 -0.12 18.14 25.38
C PHE A 129 -0.05 19.07 24.18
N SER A 130 0.31 20.33 24.40
CA SER A 130 0.63 21.29 23.33
C SER A 130 1.57 22.38 23.84
N CYS A 131 2.35 22.96 22.93
CA CYS A 131 3.25 24.07 23.23
C CYS A 131 2.57 25.39 22.85
N LEU A 132 2.52 26.36 23.77
CA LEU A 132 2.04 27.71 23.46
C LEU A 132 3.21 28.60 23.03
N TRP A 133 3.02 29.28 21.91
CA TRP A 133 3.93 30.26 21.33
C TRP A 133 3.31 31.66 21.40
N PRO A 134 3.87 32.58 22.21
CA PRO A 134 3.38 33.95 22.25
C PRO A 134 3.60 34.69 20.93
N LYS A 135 2.60 35.40 20.42
CA LYS A 135 2.61 36.07 19.10
C LYS A 135 3.80 37.00 18.90
N ASN A 136 4.13 37.78 19.93
CA ASN A 136 5.18 38.80 19.86
C ASN A 136 6.56 38.27 20.26
N ASP A 137 6.70 36.96 20.51
CA ASP A 137 7.97 36.34 20.89
C ASP A 137 8.55 35.45 19.78
N VAL A 138 9.53 35.98 19.07
CA VAL A 138 10.30 35.22 18.08
C VAL A 138 11.52 34.51 18.68
N SER A 139 11.84 34.77 19.96
CA SER A 139 13.01 34.21 20.65
C SER A 139 12.81 32.76 21.10
N MET A 140 11.56 32.29 21.15
CA MET A 140 11.14 30.97 21.67
C MET A 140 11.30 30.83 23.19
N LEU A 141 11.82 31.84 23.89
CA LEU A 141 12.19 31.74 25.31
C LEU A 141 10.97 31.78 26.24
N ASN A 142 9.86 32.38 25.80
CA ASN A 142 8.62 32.44 26.57
C ASN A 142 7.59 31.39 26.13
N ASN A 143 8.01 30.38 25.37
CA ASN A 143 7.14 29.26 25.05
C ASN A 143 6.82 28.45 26.31
N SER A 144 5.60 27.95 26.41
CA SER A 144 5.12 27.21 27.59
C SER A 144 4.52 25.85 27.24
N VAL A 145 4.56 24.94 28.21
CA VAL A 145 4.08 23.55 28.12
C VAL A 145 2.68 23.49 28.72
N TRP A 146 1.69 23.08 27.92
CA TRP A 146 0.31 22.97 28.39
C TRP A 146 -0.21 21.56 28.28
N MET A 147 -1.02 21.15 29.26
CA MET A 147 -1.68 19.85 29.30
C MET A 147 -3.13 19.99 29.73
N MET A 148 -4.00 19.20 29.12
CA MET A 148 -5.35 18.91 29.61
C MET A 148 -5.63 17.42 29.53
N TYR A 149 -6.65 16.94 30.22
CA TYR A 149 -7.03 15.52 30.16
C TYR A 149 -8.54 15.33 30.08
N SER A 150 -8.95 14.16 29.61
CA SER A 150 -10.33 13.68 29.58
C SER A 150 -10.43 12.33 30.28
N ASP A 151 -11.45 12.18 31.13
CA ASP A 151 -11.79 10.94 31.84
C ASP A 151 -13.01 10.22 31.25
N ASP A 152 -13.61 10.77 30.19
CA ASP A 152 -14.86 10.31 29.57
C ASP A 152 -14.70 10.13 28.05
N ALA A 153 -13.55 9.56 27.64
CA ALA A 153 -13.22 9.25 26.25
C ALA A 153 -13.31 10.46 25.29
N GLY A 154 -12.97 11.65 25.77
CA GLY A 154 -12.99 12.89 25.00
C GLY A 154 -14.34 13.63 25.03
N GLY A 155 -15.31 13.19 25.82
CA GLY A 155 -16.60 13.87 25.99
C GLY A 155 -16.43 15.27 26.57
N SER A 156 -15.70 15.39 27.67
CA SER A 156 -15.34 16.62 28.36
C SER A 156 -13.84 16.62 28.69
N TRP A 157 -13.33 17.81 29.02
CA TRP A 157 -11.91 18.01 29.28
C TRP A 157 -11.68 18.88 30.50
N SER A 158 -10.60 18.62 31.22
CA SER A 158 -10.12 19.46 32.31
C SER A 158 -9.79 20.87 31.82
N THR A 159 -9.73 21.83 32.75
CA THR A 159 -9.02 23.08 32.49
C THR A 159 -7.57 22.78 32.10
N ALA A 160 -7.05 23.53 31.12
CA ALA A 160 -5.67 23.41 30.71
C ALA A 160 -4.73 23.90 31.83
N ALA A 161 -3.69 23.13 32.11
CA ALA A 161 -2.67 23.44 33.11
C ALA A 161 -1.34 23.77 32.43
N ASP A 162 -0.68 24.85 32.88
CA ASP A 162 0.70 25.16 32.52
C ASP A 162 1.65 24.30 33.35
N LEU A 163 2.37 23.41 32.67
CA LEU A 163 3.34 22.49 33.26
C LEU A 163 4.78 22.98 33.13
N THR A 164 5.03 24.17 32.57
CA THR A 164 6.36 24.63 32.20
C THR A 164 7.36 24.49 33.35
N ASN A 165 7.04 25.05 34.51
CA ASN A 165 7.93 25.00 35.68
C ASN A 165 8.04 23.59 36.31
N ALA A 166 7.08 22.71 36.04
CA ALA A 166 7.08 21.34 36.55
C ALA A 166 8.00 20.43 35.73
N VAL A 167 8.10 20.65 34.42
CA VAL A 167 8.79 19.71 33.51
C VAL A 167 9.99 20.30 32.76
N ILE A 168 10.14 21.63 32.71
CA ILE A 168 11.25 22.29 32.02
C ILE A 168 12.29 22.76 33.05
N PRO A 169 13.52 22.22 33.03
CA PRO A 169 14.59 22.68 33.90
C PRO A 169 15.01 24.11 33.59
N SER A 170 15.51 24.82 34.60
CA SER A 170 16.08 26.16 34.43
C SER A 170 17.16 26.19 33.33
N GLY A 171 17.11 27.21 32.47
CA GLY A 171 18.03 27.36 31.33
C GLY A 171 17.63 26.56 30.09
N PHE A 172 16.49 25.87 30.11
CA PHE A 172 15.91 25.22 28.94
C PHE A 172 14.57 25.85 28.56
N TYR A 173 14.23 25.73 27.28
CA TYR A 173 13.03 26.31 26.67
C TYR A 173 12.38 25.30 25.74
N ILE A 174 11.06 25.18 25.77
CA ILE A 174 10.35 24.28 24.86
C ILE A 174 10.35 24.85 23.43
N THR A 175 10.67 23.99 22.46
CA THR A 175 10.64 24.31 21.02
C THR A 175 9.54 23.55 20.27
N GLY A 176 8.80 22.70 20.97
CA GLY A 176 7.69 21.91 20.45
C GLY A 176 7.68 20.49 21.03
N PHE A 177 6.62 19.74 20.73
CA PHE A 177 6.53 18.30 21.01
C PHE A 177 6.89 17.46 19.79
N GLY A 178 6.70 16.13 19.85
CA GLY A 178 6.95 15.13 18.79
C GLY A 178 6.93 15.66 17.34
N PRO A 179 5.81 16.18 16.81
CA PRO A 179 4.41 15.94 17.14
C PRO A 179 3.93 14.55 16.66
N GLY A 180 2.65 14.24 16.87
CA GLY A 180 2.06 12.93 16.59
C GLY A 180 1.39 12.41 17.86
N SER A 181 1.78 11.26 18.36
CA SER A 181 1.23 10.64 19.58
C SER A 181 2.32 10.33 20.61
N GLY A 182 1.91 10.30 21.88
CA GLY A 182 2.60 9.53 22.91
C GLY A 182 2.04 8.12 22.95
N PHE A 183 2.59 7.28 23.82
CA PHE A 183 2.09 5.92 24.00
C PHE A 183 2.27 5.46 25.45
N GLN A 184 1.58 4.38 25.80
CA GLN A 184 1.79 3.65 27.04
C GLN A 184 2.57 2.37 26.73
N MET A 185 3.66 2.15 27.47
CA MET A 185 4.44 0.91 27.36
C MET A 185 3.61 -0.30 27.78
N SER A 186 3.81 -1.40 27.07
CA SER A 186 3.12 -2.69 27.27
C SER A 186 3.28 -3.19 28.70
N ASP A 187 2.26 -3.89 29.19
CA ASP A 187 2.32 -4.57 30.50
C ASP A 187 3.36 -5.71 30.54
N GLN A 188 3.86 -6.14 29.38
CA GLN A 188 4.94 -7.12 29.26
C GLN A 188 6.33 -6.49 29.20
N SER A 189 6.41 -5.16 29.18
CA SER A 189 7.67 -4.43 29.09
C SER A 189 8.42 -4.43 30.43
N ASN A 190 9.68 -3.97 30.40
CA ASN A 190 10.44 -3.71 31.63
C ASN A 190 9.90 -2.52 32.45
N PHE A 191 9.00 -1.70 31.88
CA PHE A 191 8.42 -0.51 32.49
C PHE A 191 6.89 -0.48 32.28
N PRO A 192 6.17 -1.45 32.83
CA PRO A 192 4.79 -1.73 32.45
C PRO A 192 3.85 -0.58 32.77
N GLY A 193 3.17 -0.05 31.75
CA GLY A 193 2.21 1.04 31.89
C GLY A 193 2.83 2.44 31.97
N ARG A 194 4.15 2.59 31.86
CA ARG A 194 4.80 3.90 31.75
C ARG A 194 4.25 4.67 30.55
N LEU A 195 3.87 5.93 30.77
CA LEU A 195 3.45 6.83 29.70
C LEU A 195 4.68 7.54 29.13
N ILE A 196 4.73 7.72 27.80
CA ILE A 196 5.85 8.32 27.08
C ILE A 196 5.33 9.42 26.15
N VAL A 197 5.92 10.62 26.23
CA VAL A 197 5.57 11.79 25.41
C VAL A 197 6.86 12.42 24.85
N PRO A 198 7.03 12.50 23.50
CA PRO A 198 8.20 13.12 22.89
C PRO A 198 8.18 14.66 23.01
N ILE A 199 9.29 15.25 23.46
CA ILE A 199 9.43 16.71 23.64
C ILE A 199 10.77 17.23 23.08
N ARG A 200 10.81 18.47 22.60
CA ARG A 200 12.01 19.13 22.05
C ARG A 200 12.35 20.37 22.85
N LEU A 201 13.56 20.41 23.42
CA LEU A 201 14.03 21.54 24.22
C LEU A 201 15.27 22.21 23.63
N SER A 202 15.33 23.53 23.73
CA SER A 202 16.53 24.33 23.52
C SER A 202 17.22 24.63 24.85
N ASN A 203 18.54 24.72 24.87
CA ASN A 203 19.27 25.38 25.97
C ASN A 203 19.66 26.84 25.64
N GLY A 204 19.03 27.43 24.61
CA GLY A 204 19.38 28.74 24.06
C GLY A 204 20.42 28.69 22.93
N THR A 205 21.17 27.60 22.79
CA THR A 205 22.19 27.42 21.75
C THR A 205 21.89 26.25 20.84
N ILE A 206 21.49 25.11 21.40
CA ILE A 206 21.22 23.87 20.67
C ILE A 206 19.83 23.33 21.02
N ASN A 207 19.14 22.82 20.00
CA ASN A 207 17.86 22.13 20.15
C ASN A 207 18.11 20.63 20.22
N ARG A 208 17.58 19.97 21.26
CA ARG A 208 17.73 18.53 21.49
C ARG A 208 16.39 17.88 21.82
N ASN A 209 16.25 16.65 21.40
CA ASN A 209 15.11 15.81 21.75
C ASN A 209 15.27 15.28 23.19
N ARG A 210 14.13 15.08 23.85
CA ARG A 210 14.00 14.49 25.19
C ARG A 210 12.65 13.79 25.30
N VAL A 211 12.42 13.11 26.42
CA VAL A 211 11.16 12.40 26.68
C VAL A 211 10.56 12.89 27.98
N LEU A 212 9.27 13.20 27.99
CA LEU A 212 8.49 13.21 29.23
C LEU A 212 7.97 11.79 29.47
N TYR A 213 8.10 11.31 30.70
CA TYR A 213 7.55 10.02 31.10
C TYR A 213 6.85 10.07 32.45
N SER A 214 5.86 9.19 32.64
CA SER A 214 5.12 9.07 33.90
C SER A 214 4.95 7.60 34.28
N ASP A 215 5.29 7.29 35.53
CA ASP A 215 5.13 5.97 36.15
C ASP A 215 3.94 5.91 37.12
N ASP A 216 3.27 7.04 37.36
CA ASP A 216 2.18 7.20 38.32
C ASP A 216 0.85 7.57 37.63
N GLN A 217 0.65 6.98 36.46
CA GLN A 217 -0.58 7.08 35.66
C GLN A 217 -0.88 8.51 35.16
N GLY A 218 0.16 9.34 35.03
CA GLY A 218 0.10 10.71 34.54
C GLY A 218 -0.12 11.76 35.64
N SER A 219 0.07 11.40 36.91
CA SER A 219 -0.04 12.33 38.04
C SER A 219 1.17 13.27 38.12
N THR A 220 2.37 12.73 37.85
CA THR A 220 3.61 13.49 37.68
C THR A 220 4.33 13.10 36.40
N TRP A 221 5.12 14.03 35.86
CA TRP A 221 5.86 13.85 34.62
C TRP A 221 7.34 14.17 34.87
N ASN A 222 8.19 13.20 34.54
CA ASN A 222 9.64 13.30 34.66
C ASN A 222 10.26 13.53 33.28
N LEU A 223 11.36 14.28 33.24
CA LEU A 223 12.09 14.57 32.00
C LEU A 223 13.32 13.66 31.88
N GLY A 224 13.40 12.90 30.78
CA GLY A 224 14.57 12.11 30.41
C GLY A 224 15.79 12.95 30.03
N GLN A 225 16.92 12.28 29.84
CA GLN A 225 18.17 12.93 29.44
C GLN A 225 18.10 13.51 28.03
N GLN A 226 19.03 14.42 27.72
CA GLN A 226 19.19 14.94 26.37
C GLN A 226 19.65 13.85 25.42
N MET A 227 18.94 13.72 24.30
CA MET A 227 19.36 12.88 23.19
C MET A 227 20.48 13.57 22.39
N ALA A 228 21.23 12.79 21.63
CA ALA A 228 22.37 13.28 20.85
C ALA A 228 21.98 14.19 19.66
N ASP A 229 20.72 14.17 19.25
CA ASP A 229 20.16 14.94 18.14
C ASP A 229 18.92 15.77 18.53
N GLY A 230 18.40 16.53 17.56
CA GLY A 230 17.21 17.35 17.71
C GLY A 230 16.39 17.40 16.43
N GLY A 231 15.09 17.59 16.56
CA GLY A 231 14.13 17.68 15.45
C GLY A 231 12.89 16.84 15.68
N GLU A 232 11.85 17.04 14.87
CA GLU A 232 10.58 16.32 14.98
C GLU A 232 10.78 14.80 14.99
N PHE A 233 10.16 14.11 15.92
CA PHE A 233 10.34 12.68 16.14
C PHE A 233 9.12 12.05 16.83
N GLN A 234 8.94 10.76 16.58
CA GLN A 234 8.04 9.91 17.35
C GLN A 234 8.80 8.75 17.98
N ILE A 235 8.18 8.12 18.95
CA ILE A 235 8.74 7.00 19.71
C ILE A 235 7.73 5.87 19.70
N ALA A 236 8.20 4.65 19.51
CA ALA A 236 7.42 3.44 19.68
C ALA A 236 8.16 2.46 20.59
N GLU A 237 7.40 1.64 21.28
CA GLU A 237 7.92 0.40 21.83
C GLU A 237 8.14 -0.61 20.70
N SER A 238 9.33 -1.19 20.65
CA SER A 238 9.65 -2.23 19.70
C SER A 238 9.31 -3.62 20.28
N PRO A 239 9.07 -4.63 19.42
CA PRO A 239 8.94 -6.03 19.83
C PRO A 239 10.10 -6.60 20.65
N ALA A 240 11.26 -5.92 20.67
CA ALA A 240 12.43 -6.32 21.44
C ALA A 240 12.44 -5.78 22.88
N ASN A 241 11.31 -5.26 23.40
CA ASN A 241 11.21 -4.62 24.73
C ASN A 241 12.21 -3.46 24.89
N THR A 242 12.40 -2.70 23.81
CA THR A 242 13.20 -1.48 23.76
C THR A 242 12.39 -0.40 23.10
N LEU A 243 12.60 0.85 23.49
CA LEU A 243 12.01 1.97 22.77
C LEU A 243 12.91 2.32 21.58
N ILE A 244 12.28 2.60 20.44
CA ILE A 244 12.95 3.12 19.25
C ILE A 244 12.31 4.45 18.90
N TYR A 245 13.12 5.44 18.57
CA TYR A 245 12.61 6.68 18.01
C TYR A 245 12.85 6.75 16.51
N ASN A 246 11.96 7.48 15.84
CA ASN A 246 12.06 7.82 14.44
C ASN A 246 12.05 9.35 14.31
N ARG A 247 13.20 9.92 13.92
CA ARG A 247 13.40 11.37 13.84
C ARG A 247 13.51 11.82 12.39
N ARG A 248 12.94 13.01 12.12
CA ARG A 248 12.97 13.70 10.83
C ARG A 248 14.40 13.90 10.34
N GLY A 249 14.65 13.46 9.11
CA GLY A 249 15.91 13.67 8.43
C GLY A 249 15.71 14.06 6.96
N ASN A 250 16.80 14.52 6.36
CA ASN A 250 16.85 14.86 4.94
C ASN A 250 16.93 13.58 4.11
N ALA A 251 15.94 13.32 3.25
CA ALA A 251 15.80 12.14 2.39
C ALA A 251 15.71 10.76 3.09
N SER A 252 16.13 10.65 4.35
CA SER A 252 16.10 9.43 5.15
C SER A 252 15.87 9.76 6.63
N ARG A 253 15.47 8.76 7.42
CA ARG A 253 15.16 8.92 8.84
C ARG A 253 16.40 8.75 9.70
N TYR A 254 16.32 9.21 10.94
CA TYR A 254 17.29 8.86 11.97
C TYR A 254 16.60 8.05 13.07
N LYS A 255 17.35 7.12 13.67
CA LYS A 255 16.89 6.29 14.76
C LYS A 255 17.91 6.20 15.88
N GLY A 256 17.42 5.83 17.05
CA GLY A 256 18.20 5.41 18.21
C GLY A 256 17.28 4.66 19.16
N THR A 257 17.85 4.05 20.19
CA THR A 257 17.12 3.13 21.08
C THR A 257 17.31 3.50 22.54
N SER A 258 16.34 3.09 23.36
CA SER A 258 16.39 3.17 24.82
C SER A 258 15.98 1.84 25.41
N VAL A 259 16.75 1.38 26.40
CA VAL A 259 16.51 0.13 27.14
C VAL A 259 16.00 0.38 28.56
N ASP A 260 15.87 1.65 28.97
CA ASP A 260 15.49 2.09 30.31
C ASP A 260 14.16 2.87 30.33
N GLY A 261 13.31 2.63 29.32
CA GLY A 261 11.98 3.21 29.23
C GLY A 261 12.02 4.72 28.95
N GLY A 262 12.97 5.18 28.13
CA GLY A 262 13.05 6.54 27.61
C GLY A 262 13.88 7.51 28.46
N VAL A 263 14.53 7.04 29.52
CA VAL A 263 15.35 7.88 30.41
C VAL A 263 16.68 8.25 29.75
N THR A 264 17.36 7.28 29.14
CA THR A 264 18.58 7.48 28.36
C THR A 264 18.44 6.85 26.97
N TRP A 265 19.26 7.33 26.04
CA TRP A 265 19.20 6.94 24.62
C TRP A 265 20.58 6.68 24.08
N THR A 266 20.69 5.73 23.16
CA THR A 266 21.89 5.56 22.34
C THR A 266 22.15 6.80 21.49
N GLY A 267 23.34 6.86 20.88
CA GLY A 267 23.56 7.77 19.75
C GLY A 267 22.56 7.53 18.61
N TYR A 268 22.48 8.49 17.70
CA TYR A 268 21.60 8.41 16.53
C TYR A 268 22.32 7.76 15.34
N GLN A 269 21.56 7.06 14.52
CA GLN A 269 22.01 6.44 13.29
C GLN A 269 21.08 6.83 12.14
N LEU A 270 21.65 7.03 10.95
CA LEU A 270 20.88 7.21 9.73
C LEU A 270 20.22 5.88 9.35
N ASP A 271 18.91 5.86 9.23
CA ASP A 271 18.15 4.72 8.71
C ASP A 271 17.81 4.97 7.23
N THR A 272 18.65 4.42 6.35
CA THR A 272 18.54 4.60 4.90
C THR A 272 17.44 3.76 4.25
N ALA A 273 16.90 2.77 4.97
CA ALA A 273 15.79 1.94 4.51
C ALA A 273 14.47 2.73 4.55
N LEU A 274 14.30 3.57 5.58
CA LEU A 274 13.14 4.46 5.69
C LEU A 274 13.35 5.75 4.90
N LYS A 275 12.69 5.84 3.74
CA LYS A 275 12.72 7.05 2.91
C LYS A 275 11.93 8.18 3.57
N SER A 276 12.41 9.39 3.29
CA SER A 276 11.80 10.67 3.65
C SER A 276 12.03 11.62 2.48
N VAL A 277 11.42 12.80 2.53
CA VAL A 277 11.58 13.83 1.50
C VAL A 277 12.88 14.62 1.68
N GLU A 278 13.38 15.24 0.60
CA GLU A 278 14.44 16.26 0.74
C GLU A 278 13.92 17.43 1.58
N GLY A 279 14.72 17.92 2.53
CA GLY A 279 14.30 18.88 3.56
C GLY A 279 13.52 18.26 4.74
N GLY A 280 13.16 16.97 4.63
CA GLY A 280 12.49 16.18 5.66
C GLY A 280 11.04 16.54 5.91
N CYS A 281 10.31 15.58 6.46
CA CYS A 281 8.94 15.73 6.96
C CYS A 281 8.82 15.00 8.30
N GLN A 282 7.80 15.29 9.13
CA GLN A 282 7.47 14.38 10.23
C GLN A 282 6.95 13.04 9.65
N GLY A 283 7.03 11.98 10.45
CA GLY A 283 6.44 10.68 10.14
C GLY A 283 6.08 9.97 11.43
N SER A 284 5.27 8.92 11.33
CA SER A 284 4.77 8.18 12.50
C SER A 284 5.38 6.79 12.58
N ILE A 285 5.57 6.32 13.82
CA ILE A 285 6.05 4.98 14.13
C ILE A 285 5.17 4.38 15.24
N LEU A 286 4.80 3.11 15.11
CA LEU A 286 3.94 2.42 16.06
C LEU A 286 4.37 0.96 16.20
N GLY A 287 4.49 0.48 17.44
CA GLY A 287 4.63 -0.93 17.75
C GLY A 287 3.27 -1.58 17.97
N ILE A 288 3.02 -2.71 17.30
CA ILE A 288 1.83 -3.53 17.47
C ILE A 288 2.29 -4.99 17.51
N ASP A 289 2.01 -5.67 18.63
CA ASP A 289 2.43 -7.06 18.84
C ASP A 289 3.92 -7.27 18.55
N SER A 290 4.25 -8.15 17.60
CA SER A 290 5.61 -8.44 17.15
C SER A 290 6.06 -7.60 15.94
N VAL A 291 5.38 -6.51 15.64
CA VAL A 291 5.59 -5.69 14.44
C VAL A 291 5.84 -4.24 14.81
N LEU A 292 6.77 -3.62 14.09
CA LEU A 292 6.98 -2.18 14.09
C LEU A 292 6.55 -1.62 12.73
N LEU A 293 5.67 -0.62 12.74
CA LEU A 293 5.20 0.07 11.56
C LEU A 293 5.79 1.47 11.51
N TYR A 294 6.15 1.93 10.30
CA TYR A 294 6.46 3.33 10.03
C TYR A 294 5.67 3.82 8.83
N THR A 295 5.19 5.07 8.89
CA THR A 295 4.62 5.75 7.74
C THR A 295 5.07 7.20 7.62
N GLY A 296 5.17 7.65 6.37
CA GLY A 296 5.51 9.02 6.01
C GLY A 296 5.66 9.16 4.48
N PRO A 297 5.82 10.40 3.98
CA PRO A 297 6.00 10.64 2.56
C PRO A 297 7.38 10.16 2.08
N ALA A 298 7.40 9.31 1.07
CA ALA A 298 8.62 8.78 0.47
C ALA A 298 9.28 9.73 -0.55
N GLY A 299 8.58 10.79 -0.94
CA GLY A 299 9.07 11.81 -1.87
C GLY A 299 8.42 11.72 -3.25
N GLY A 300 8.09 12.88 -3.81
CA GLY A 300 7.63 13.07 -5.19
C GLY A 300 8.48 14.08 -5.94
N ASN A 301 8.14 14.32 -7.20
CA ASN A 301 8.84 15.26 -8.05
C ASN A 301 8.39 16.70 -7.75
N ALA A 302 9.26 17.48 -7.09
CA ALA A 302 9.03 18.91 -6.92
C ALA A 302 9.20 19.66 -8.24
N ASN A 303 8.44 20.73 -8.42
CA ASN A 303 8.58 21.68 -9.53
C ASN A 303 8.30 23.12 -9.05
N SER A 304 8.06 24.07 -9.96
CA SER A 304 7.74 25.46 -9.61
C SER A 304 6.41 25.63 -8.86
N GLU A 305 5.47 24.69 -9.00
CA GLU A 305 4.10 24.78 -8.48
C GLU A 305 3.92 24.00 -7.18
N VAL A 306 4.55 22.82 -7.06
CA VAL A 306 4.39 21.91 -5.92
C VAL A 306 5.71 21.51 -5.27
N ASP A 307 5.65 21.18 -3.98
CA ASP A 307 6.78 20.59 -3.23
C ASP A 307 6.97 19.09 -3.52
N ASN A 308 7.90 18.47 -2.80
CA ASN A 308 8.26 17.05 -2.94
C ASN A 308 7.53 16.15 -1.92
N ARG A 309 6.58 16.67 -1.13
CA ARG A 309 5.88 15.91 -0.11
C ARG A 309 4.74 15.11 -0.73
N ALA A 310 5.06 13.88 -1.10
CA ALA A 310 4.14 12.96 -1.75
C ALA A 310 4.49 11.49 -1.45
N ASN A 311 3.63 10.59 -1.91
CA ASN A 311 3.80 9.14 -1.82
C ASN A 311 3.82 8.64 -0.38
N LEU A 312 2.67 8.72 0.31
CA LEU A 312 2.51 8.17 1.66
C LEU A 312 2.76 6.67 1.60
N THR A 313 3.75 6.22 2.35
CA THR A 313 4.25 4.86 2.25
C THR A 313 4.24 4.20 3.63
N LEU A 314 3.85 2.93 3.68
CA LEU A 314 3.90 2.09 4.88
C LEU A 314 5.09 1.13 4.82
N TYR A 315 5.80 1.03 5.94
CA TYR A 315 6.92 0.14 6.14
C TYR A 315 6.65 -0.77 7.33
N ARG A 316 7.15 -2.00 7.26
CA ARG A 316 7.01 -3.01 8.31
C ARG A 316 8.38 -3.58 8.67
N SER A 317 8.64 -3.69 9.97
CA SER A 317 9.78 -4.39 10.55
C SER A 317 9.30 -5.46 11.53
N LEU A 318 9.95 -6.62 11.48
CA LEU A 318 9.68 -7.78 12.36
C LEU A 318 10.79 -8.00 13.40
N ASP A 319 11.84 -7.17 13.37
CA ASP A 319 13.06 -7.33 14.16
C ASP A 319 13.36 -6.08 15.01
N GLY A 320 12.31 -5.34 15.39
CA GLY A 320 12.43 -4.17 16.24
C GLY A 320 13.02 -2.93 15.55
N GLY A 321 12.93 -2.86 14.22
CA GLY A 321 13.44 -1.73 13.44
C GLY A 321 14.93 -1.85 13.09
N MET A 322 15.53 -3.04 13.20
CA MET A 322 16.88 -3.29 12.70
C MET A 322 16.87 -3.31 11.17
N THR A 323 15.94 -4.06 10.58
CA THR A 323 15.66 -4.10 9.15
C THR A 323 14.21 -3.75 8.86
N TRP A 324 13.96 -3.24 7.66
CA TRP A 324 12.63 -2.94 7.14
C TRP A 324 12.43 -3.75 5.86
N GLY A 325 11.30 -4.44 5.73
CA GLY A 325 10.93 -5.17 4.52
C GLY A 325 10.65 -4.25 3.33
N GLN A 326 10.09 -4.78 2.23
CA GLN A 326 9.58 -3.88 1.18
C GLN A 326 8.39 -3.07 1.73
N LYS A 327 8.10 -2.00 1.01
CA LYS A 327 7.19 -0.93 1.42
C LYS A 327 5.93 -0.98 0.59
N GLN A 328 4.80 -0.57 1.18
CA GLN A 328 3.54 -0.43 0.47
C GLN A 328 3.24 1.05 0.23
N LEU A 329 2.97 1.44 -1.02
CA LEU A 329 2.40 2.75 -1.31
C LEU A 329 0.93 2.75 -0.87
N LEU A 330 0.56 3.69 0.00
CA LEU A 330 -0.81 3.85 0.49
C LEU A 330 -1.55 4.99 -0.22
N PHE A 331 -0.83 6.05 -0.61
CA PHE A 331 -1.40 7.21 -1.29
C PHE A 331 -0.35 7.87 -2.18
N ASP A 332 -0.62 7.99 -3.48
CA ASP A 332 0.33 8.38 -4.53
C ASP A 332 0.38 9.89 -4.82
N LYS A 333 -0.27 10.70 -3.99
CA LYS A 333 -0.33 12.16 -4.12
C LYS A 333 0.28 12.87 -2.92
N ALA A 334 0.06 14.17 -2.85
CA ALA A 334 0.56 15.05 -1.79
C ALA A 334 0.25 14.47 -0.41
N SER A 335 1.29 14.25 0.38
CA SER A 335 1.20 13.65 1.71
C SER A 335 2.26 14.24 2.64
N GLY A 336 1.86 14.60 3.85
CA GLY A 336 2.69 15.31 4.82
C GLY A 336 2.80 14.58 6.15
N TYR A 337 2.60 15.33 7.24
CA TYR A 337 2.68 14.81 8.60
C TYR A 337 1.65 13.69 8.76
N SER A 338 1.99 12.67 9.54
CA SER A 338 1.15 11.49 9.74
C SER A 338 1.15 11.01 11.19
N CYS A 339 0.13 10.26 11.56
CA CYS A 339 0.01 9.61 12.87
C CYS A 339 -0.77 8.29 12.73
N ILE A 340 -0.24 7.19 13.26
CA ILE A 340 -0.88 5.87 13.27
C ILE A 340 -1.48 5.62 14.66
N SER A 341 -2.70 5.05 14.70
CA SER A 341 -3.30 4.51 15.92
C SER A 341 -3.92 3.14 15.67
N GLN A 342 -3.77 2.21 16.62
CA GLN A 342 -4.41 0.90 16.57
C GLN A 342 -5.84 1.01 17.10
N LEU A 343 -6.80 0.45 16.36
CA LEU A 343 -8.22 0.37 16.71
C LEU A 343 -8.50 -0.84 17.61
N ASN A 344 -9.61 -0.81 18.34
CA ASN A 344 -9.97 -1.91 19.25
C ASN A 344 -10.27 -3.24 18.52
N ASN A 345 -10.70 -3.19 17.25
CA ASN A 345 -10.89 -4.39 16.43
C ASN A 345 -9.55 -4.97 15.92
N GLY A 346 -8.43 -4.29 16.17
CA GLY A 346 -7.07 -4.63 15.79
C GLY A 346 -6.60 -3.97 14.50
N ASP A 347 -7.50 -3.44 13.67
CA ASP A 347 -7.16 -2.63 12.49
C ASP A 347 -6.41 -1.38 12.93
N PHE A 348 -5.87 -0.61 11.99
CA PHE A 348 -5.21 0.64 12.33
C PHE A 348 -5.65 1.78 11.43
N ALA A 349 -5.77 2.93 12.06
CA ALA A 349 -6.09 4.19 11.41
C ALA A 349 -4.81 5.00 11.21
N ILE A 350 -4.62 5.53 10.01
CA ILE A 350 -3.50 6.41 9.66
C ILE A 350 -4.09 7.75 9.23
N VAL A 351 -3.94 8.77 10.07
CA VAL A 351 -4.21 10.15 9.65
C VAL A 351 -2.97 10.72 9.00
N PHE A 352 -3.17 11.51 7.95
CA PHE A 352 -2.11 12.25 7.31
C PHE A 352 -2.62 13.53 6.66
N GLU A 353 -1.73 14.51 6.55
CA GLU A 353 -1.97 15.68 5.72
C GLU A 353 -1.97 15.27 4.26
N SER A 354 -2.99 15.65 3.50
CA SER A 354 -3.16 15.21 2.11
C SER A 354 -3.61 16.34 1.19
N ALA A 355 -3.37 16.17 -0.12
CA ALA A 355 -4.04 16.93 -1.17
C ALA A 355 -4.10 16.10 -2.47
N ASN A 356 -5.01 16.47 -3.37
CA ASN A 356 -5.22 15.78 -4.65
C ASN A 356 -4.24 16.18 -5.76
N THR A 357 -3.10 16.78 -5.41
CA THR A 357 -2.02 17.22 -6.31
C THR A 357 -0.78 16.33 -6.17
N PRO A 358 0.18 16.33 -7.12
CA PRO A 358 1.41 15.53 -7.02
C PRO A 358 2.35 15.89 -5.86
N GLY A 359 2.12 17.03 -5.18
CA GLY A 359 2.80 17.55 -4.00
C GLY A 359 2.01 18.75 -3.46
N PHE A 360 2.34 19.30 -2.29
CA PHE A 360 1.59 20.46 -1.78
C PHE A 360 1.92 21.73 -2.56
N ILE A 361 0.90 22.55 -2.80
CA ILE A 361 1.02 23.79 -3.58
C ILE A 361 1.93 24.81 -2.86
N LYS A 362 2.87 25.39 -3.61
CA LYS A 362 3.86 26.39 -3.12
C LYS A 362 3.33 27.82 -3.10
N SER A 363 2.21 28.10 -3.79
CA SER A 363 1.59 29.43 -3.81
C SER A 363 1.38 29.99 -2.40
N ALA A 364 1.66 31.29 -2.23
CA ALA A 364 1.41 32.00 -0.98
C ALA A 364 -0.09 32.10 -0.67
N THR A 365 -0.90 32.25 -1.72
CA THR A 365 -2.36 32.18 -1.65
C THR A 365 -2.80 30.74 -1.90
N ARG A 366 -3.46 30.15 -0.93
CA ARG A 366 -3.94 28.76 -0.98
C ARG A 366 -5.46 28.76 -0.87
N GLY A 367 -6.11 28.11 -1.82
CA GLY A 367 -7.57 28.08 -1.93
C GLY A 367 -8.23 27.16 -0.91
N TYR A 368 -9.55 27.06 -0.98
CA TYR A 368 -10.30 25.99 -0.31
C TYR A 368 -9.68 24.61 -0.62
N ASP A 369 -9.74 23.68 0.33
CA ASP A 369 -9.28 22.29 0.22
C ASP A 369 -7.80 22.01 -0.11
N TRP A 370 -6.97 23.06 -0.23
CA TRP A 370 -5.55 22.91 -0.60
C TRP A 370 -4.77 21.90 0.26
N MET A 371 -5.27 21.65 1.47
CA MET A 371 -4.83 20.61 2.38
C MET A 371 -6.03 20.02 3.13
N ARG A 372 -5.98 18.72 3.37
CA ARG A 372 -6.93 17.95 4.16
C ARG A 372 -6.20 17.13 5.23
N LEU A 373 -6.94 16.67 6.22
CA LEU A 373 -6.56 15.54 7.07
C LEU A 373 -7.44 14.36 6.69
N ASP A 374 -6.87 13.45 5.90
CA ASP A 374 -7.52 12.21 5.51
C ASP A 374 -7.05 11.07 6.43
N VAL A 375 -7.94 10.10 6.67
CA VAL A 375 -7.72 8.96 7.54
C VAL A 375 -7.91 7.68 6.72
N LEU A 376 -6.85 6.87 6.67
CA LEU A 376 -6.87 5.53 6.09
C LEU A 376 -7.22 4.51 7.15
N ILE A 377 -8.14 3.60 6.85
CA ILE A 377 -8.42 2.43 7.68
C ILE A 377 -7.79 1.21 7.00
N VAL A 378 -6.83 0.60 7.70
CA VAL A 378 -6.00 -0.48 7.17
C VAL A 378 -6.28 -1.77 7.96
N PRO A 379 -6.63 -2.87 7.28
CA PRO A 379 -6.94 -4.13 7.94
C PRO A 379 -5.73 -4.72 8.68
N LYS A 380 -5.92 -5.18 9.91
CA LYS A 380 -4.83 -5.79 10.70
C LYS A 380 -4.22 -7.02 10.05
N GLU A 381 -4.99 -7.72 9.24
CA GLU A 381 -4.59 -8.97 8.63
C GLU A 381 -3.36 -8.78 7.71
N ILE A 382 -3.13 -7.56 7.20
CA ILE A 382 -1.94 -7.27 6.38
C ILE A 382 -0.63 -7.43 7.16
N LEU A 383 -0.65 -7.30 8.49
CA LEU A 383 0.56 -7.38 9.32
C LEU A 383 1.31 -8.70 9.13
N ASN A 384 0.60 -9.77 8.77
CA ASN A 384 1.14 -11.11 8.54
C ASN A 384 1.16 -11.53 7.06
N LYS A 385 0.96 -10.58 6.12
CA LYS A 385 0.95 -10.85 4.68
C LYS A 385 2.19 -10.29 4.01
N ASP A 386 3.16 -11.15 3.74
CA ASP A 386 4.42 -10.72 3.12
C ASP A 386 4.21 -10.08 1.75
N TYR A 387 3.19 -10.45 0.97
CA TYR A 387 2.94 -9.85 -0.35
C TYR A 387 2.59 -8.35 -0.29
N TRP A 388 2.03 -7.84 0.81
CA TRP A 388 1.84 -6.39 1.03
C TRP A 388 3.16 -5.65 1.19
N PHE A 389 4.16 -6.33 1.73
CA PHE A 389 5.48 -5.78 2.04
C PHE A 389 6.56 -6.47 1.21
N ASN A 390 6.17 -7.04 0.05
CA ASN A 390 6.99 -7.70 -0.97
C ASN A 390 6.20 -7.82 -2.30
N ALA A 391 5.44 -6.79 -2.72
CA ALA A 391 4.67 -6.86 -3.96
C ALA A 391 5.60 -7.17 -5.14
N PRO A 392 5.41 -8.31 -5.84
CA PRO A 392 6.34 -8.72 -6.88
C PRO A 392 6.35 -7.70 -8.01
N VAL A 393 7.55 -7.30 -8.42
CA VAL A 393 7.76 -6.50 -9.62
C VAL A 393 7.89 -7.47 -10.78
N SER A 394 7.15 -7.21 -11.86
CA SER A 394 7.26 -7.95 -13.11
C SER A 394 7.73 -7.05 -14.23
N THR A 395 8.57 -7.60 -15.11
CA THR A 395 9.09 -6.94 -16.29
C THR A 395 8.13 -7.19 -17.45
N TYR A 396 7.63 -6.14 -18.09
CA TYR A 396 6.77 -6.26 -19.27
C TYR A 396 7.48 -5.83 -20.55
N PHE A 397 6.94 -6.24 -21.70
CA PHE A 397 7.44 -5.88 -23.02
C PHE A 397 6.62 -4.75 -23.65
N GLU A 398 7.29 -3.73 -24.21
CA GLU A 398 6.64 -2.60 -24.89
C GLU A 398 6.51 -2.82 -26.39
N LEU A 399 5.29 -2.61 -26.90
CA LEU A 399 4.98 -2.57 -28.33
C LEU A 399 4.94 -1.09 -28.77
N ASP A 400 5.80 -0.72 -29.71
CA ASP A 400 5.99 0.67 -30.16
C ASP A 400 5.25 1.01 -31.47
N GLY A 401 4.49 0.06 -32.02
CA GLY A 401 3.81 0.18 -33.31
C GLY A 401 4.66 -0.21 -34.51
N SER A 402 5.80 -0.85 -34.28
CA SER A 402 6.64 -1.50 -35.29
C SER A 402 7.26 -2.82 -34.80
N THR A 403 7.44 -2.94 -33.49
CA THR A 403 8.03 -4.10 -32.82
C THR A 403 6.98 -5.19 -32.54
N TYR A 404 7.37 -6.45 -32.68
CA TYR A 404 6.53 -7.62 -32.40
C TYR A 404 7.38 -8.82 -31.96
N ILE A 405 6.73 -9.87 -31.45
CA ILE A 405 7.40 -11.14 -31.09
C ILE A 405 6.98 -12.20 -32.11
N SER A 406 7.94 -12.99 -32.60
CA SER A 406 7.72 -14.16 -33.45
C SER A 406 8.18 -15.43 -32.74
N ILE A 407 7.35 -16.46 -32.74
CA ILE A 407 7.67 -17.80 -32.26
C ILE A 407 7.57 -18.75 -33.46
N PRO A 408 8.59 -19.59 -33.70
CA PRO A 408 8.58 -20.57 -34.78
C PRO A 408 7.33 -21.47 -34.77
N ASP A 409 6.92 -21.90 -35.95
CA ASP A 409 5.83 -22.86 -36.09
C ASP A 409 6.16 -24.19 -35.38
N HIS A 410 5.16 -24.75 -34.70
CA HIS A 410 5.28 -26.02 -33.98
C HIS A 410 3.92 -26.70 -33.77
N GLY A 411 3.92 -28.04 -33.78
CA GLY A 411 2.71 -28.86 -33.61
C GLY A 411 2.00 -28.68 -32.27
N GLU A 412 2.72 -28.48 -31.16
CA GLU A 412 2.12 -28.24 -29.83
C GLU A 412 1.30 -26.93 -29.76
N LEU A 413 1.55 -25.99 -30.68
CA LEU A 413 0.75 -24.77 -30.80
C LEU A 413 -0.55 -25.01 -31.60
N ASN A 414 -0.68 -26.12 -32.30
CA ASN A 414 -1.93 -26.51 -32.97
C ASN A 414 -3.00 -26.92 -31.95
N ILE A 415 -4.26 -26.88 -32.38
CA ILE A 415 -5.37 -27.43 -31.60
C ILE A 415 -5.80 -28.72 -32.30
N GLU A 416 -5.44 -29.86 -31.72
CA GLU A 416 -5.77 -31.17 -32.27
C GLU A 416 -7.26 -31.50 -32.11
N ASN A 417 -7.72 -32.50 -32.85
CA ASN A 417 -9.09 -32.99 -32.78
C ASN A 417 -9.48 -33.45 -31.36
N GLY A 418 -10.35 -32.70 -30.70
CA GLY A 418 -10.82 -32.97 -29.34
C GLY A 418 -9.96 -32.33 -28.24
N GLN A 419 -8.85 -31.69 -28.61
CA GLN A 419 -8.03 -30.91 -27.69
C GLN A 419 -8.65 -29.52 -27.49
N SER A 420 -8.68 -29.05 -26.26
CA SER A 420 -9.03 -27.65 -25.97
C SER A 420 -7.76 -26.83 -25.79
N LYS A 421 -7.85 -25.51 -25.96
CA LYS A 421 -6.71 -24.63 -25.70
C LYS A 421 -7.16 -23.33 -25.09
N THR A 422 -6.42 -22.84 -24.10
CA THR A 422 -6.63 -21.52 -23.49
C THR A 422 -5.35 -20.70 -23.60
N PHE A 423 -5.50 -19.44 -23.94
CA PHE A 423 -4.44 -18.44 -24.00
C PHE A 423 -4.79 -17.36 -22.98
N THR A 424 -3.86 -17.03 -22.09
CA THR A 424 -4.01 -15.89 -21.18
C THR A 424 -2.84 -14.94 -21.31
N PHE A 425 -3.08 -13.64 -21.13
CA PHE A 425 -2.05 -12.61 -21.17
C PHE A 425 -2.57 -11.31 -20.57
N TRP A 426 -1.65 -10.46 -20.13
CA TRP A 426 -1.93 -9.09 -19.75
C TRP A 426 -1.58 -8.14 -20.90
N TYR A 427 -2.47 -7.21 -21.22
CA TYR A 427 -2.22 -6.17 -22.21
C TYR A 427 -2.68 -4.79 -21.71
N LYS A 428 -1.80 -3.80 -21.88
CA LYS A 428 -2.06 -2.40 -21.57
C LYS A 428 -2.02 -1.56 -22.85
N PRO A 429 -3.18 -1.25 -23.45
CA PRO A 429 -3.22 -0.39 -24.63
C PRO A 429 -2.94 1.07 -24.25
N ILE A 430 -2.12 1.76 -25.04
CA ILE A 430 -1.88 3.21 -24.89
C ILE A 430 -2.63 4.04 -25.95
N THR A 431 -3.23 3.39 -26.93
CA THR A 431 -4.03 3.99 -28.00
C THR A 431 -5.04 3.00 -28.55
N GLY A 432 -6.13 3.50 -29.16
CA GLY A 432 -7.11 2.68 -29.89
C GLY A 432 -6.61 2.36 -31.30
N SER A 433 -5.77 1.33 -31.43
CA SER A 433 -5.26 0.86 -32.74
C SER A 433 -5.84 -0.50 -33.09
N ALA A 434 -6.31 -0.64 -34.33
CA ALA A 434 -6.69 -1.95 -34.85
C ALA A 434 -5.43 -2.81 -35.10
N GLY A 435 -5.48 -4.09 -34.74
CA GLY A 435 -4.36 -5.00 -34.90
C GLY A 435 -4.65 -6.42 -34.44
N ARG A 436 -3.57 -7.15 -34.13
CA ARG A 436 -3.62 -8.50 -33.56
C ARG A 436 -2.79 -8.54 -32.29
N ILE A 437 -3.42 -8.94 -31.19
CA ILE A 437 -2.68 -9.22 -29.96
C ILE A 437 -1.87 -10.49 -30.15
N LEU A 438 -2.49 -11.50 -30.78
CA LEU A 438 -1.91 -12.80 -31.12
C LEU A 438 -2.37 -13.23 -32.52
N ASN A 439 -1.48 -13.83 -33.32
CA ASN A 439 -1.80 -14.40 -34.63
C ASN A 439 -0.96 -15.67 -34.91
N LYS A 440 -1.62 -16.78 -35.23
CA LYS A 440 -1.04 -17.99 -35.85
C LYS A 440 -1.91 -18.40 -37.04
N ARG A 441 -1.96 -17.53 -38.06
CA ARG A 441 -2.81 -17.71 -39.25
C ARG A 441 -2.30 -16.88 -40.42
N VAL A 442 -2.17 -17.50 -41.60
CA VAL A 442 -1.77 -16.80 -42.83
C VAL A 442 -3.00 -16.47 -43.68
N GLY A 443 -3.31 -15.19 -43.82
CA GLY A 443 -4.45 -14.72 -44.61
C GLY A 443 -5.79 -15.30 -44.13
N SER A 444 -6.57 -15.86 -45.04
CA SER A 444 -7.92 -16.39 -44.76
C SER A 444 -7.98 -17.91 -44.58
N THR A 445 -6.87 -18.56 -44.20
CA THR A 445 -6.73 -20.03 -44.09
C THR A 445 -7.10 -20.58 -42.70
N THR A 446 -6.79 -21.86 -42.41
CA THR A 446 -6.87 -22.44 -41.05
C THR A 446 -5.96 -21.68 -40.07
N GLY A 447 -6.29 -21.68 -38.78
CA GLY A 447 -5.48 -21.06 -37.73
C GLY A 447 -6.27 -20.15 -36.80
N TYR A 448 -5.58 -19.40 -35.94
CA TYR A 448 -6.23 -18.54 -34.96
C TYR A 448 -5.59 -17.15 -34.86
N GLU A 449 -6.40 -16.13 -34.62
CA GLU A 449 -5.97 -14.75 -34.42
C GLU A 449 -6.90 -14.03 -33.44
N PHE A 450 -6.33 -13.23 -32.53
CA PHE A 450 -7.06 -12.43 -31.55
C PHE A 450 -7.00 -10.97 -31.97
N VAL A 451 -8.15 -10.49 -32.42
CA VAL A 451 -8.35 -9.20 -33.07
C VAL A 451 -8.65 -8.15 -32.02
N LEU A 452 -7.98 -7.01 -32.13
CA LEU A 452 -8.35 -5.79 -31.44
C LEU A 452 -8.75 -4.75 -32.49
N ASN A 453 -9.90 -4.11 -32.31
CA ASN A 453 -10.32 -3.02 -33.19
C ASN A 453 -9.87 -1.66 -32.64
N SER A 454 -10.03 -0.60 -33.44
CA SER A 454 -9.69 0.78 -33.02
C SER A 454 -10.51 1.27 -31.81
N THR A 455 -11.64 0.62 -31.50
CA THR A 455 -12.47 0.89 -30.32
C THR A 455 -12.13 0.03 -29.11
N LEU A 456 -11.01 -0.72 -29.15
CA LEU A 456 -10.57 -1.63 -28.08
C LEU A 456 -11.55 -2.77 -27.73
N THR A 457 -12.47 -3.08 -28.66
CA THR A 457 -13.26 -4.32 -28.64
C THR A 457 -12.46 -5.47 -29.24
N MET A 458 -12.73 -6.70 -28.77
CA MET A 458 -12.00 -7.90 -29.16
C MET A 458 -12.84 -8.91 -29.90
N ALA A 459 -12.23 -9.64 -30.83
CA ALA A 459 -12.79 -10.86 -31.40
C ALA A 459 -11.73 -11.94 -31.50
N ALA A 460 -12.15 -13.20 -31.51
CA ALA A 460 -11.29 -14.32 -31.86
C ALA A 460 -11.73 -14.86 -33.22
N ASN A 461 -10.82 -14.93 -34.19
CA ASN A 461 -11.03 -15.71 -35.40
C ASN A 461 -10.31 -17.04 -35.19
N ILE A 462 -11.05 -18.14 -35.09
CA ILE A 462 -10.49 -19.47 -34.88
C ILE A 462 -11.01 -20.32 -36.01
N ARG A 463 -10.14 -20.83 -36.88
CA ARG A 463 -10.53 -21.41 -38.16
C ARG A 463 -10.05 -22.84 -38.26
N SER A 464 -10.99 -23.77 -38.42
CA SER A 464 -10.66 -25.19 -38.56
C SER A 464 -9.89 -25.46 -39.86
N ASN A 465 -9.37 -26.68 -40.00
CA ASN A 465 -8.76 -27.17 -41.24
C ASN A 465 -9.75 -27.13 -42.43
N SER A 466 -11.06 -27.20 -42.18
CA SER A 466 -12.12 -26.98 -43.18
C SER A 466 -12.49 -25.49 -43.36
N ASN A 467 -11.70 -24.59 -42.79
CA ASN A 467 -11.85 -23.13 -42.79
C ASN A 467 -13.14 -22.58 -42.16
N MET A 468 -13.80 -23.37 -41.32
CA MET A 468 -14.99 -22.95 -40.58
C MET A 468 -14.60 -22.02 -39.43
N ASN A 469 -15.35 -20.94 -39.20
CA ASN A 469 -15.09 -20.03 -38.07
C ASN A 469 -15.72 -20.57 -36.78
N LEU A 470 -14.86 -20.90 -35.82
CA LEU A 470 -15.13 -21.42 -34.50
C LEU A 470 -14.92 -20.36 -33.40
N GLY A 471 -14.52 -19.16 -33.79
CA GLY A 471 -14.21 -18.07 -32.89
C GLY A 471 -15.44 -17.32 -32.40
N THR A 472 -15.25 -16.07 -31.99
CA THR A 472 -16.29 -15.21 -31.42
C THR A 472 -16.60 -14.03 -32.35
N PRO A 473 -17.79 -13.42 -32.25
CA PRO A 473 -17.99 -12.06 -32.75
C PRO A 473 -17.14 -11.05 -31.95
N ASN A 474 -17.16 -9.79 -32.38
CA ASN A 474 -16.63 -8.69 -31.57
C ASN A 474 -17.37 -8.60 -30.23
N SER A 475 -16.61 -8.36 -29.16
CA SER A 475 -17.12 -8.06 -27.84
C SER A 475 -17.88 -6.74 -27.83
N ILE A 476 -18.79 -6.61 -26.87
CA ILE A 476 -19.45 -5.33 -26.57
C ILE A 476 -18.58 -4.51 -25.62
N GLU A 477 -17.92 -5.18 -24.67
CA GLU A 477 -17.01 -4.56 -23.72
C GLU A 477 -15.67 -4.17 -24.39
N GLN A 478 -15.11 -3.06 -23.91
CA GLN A 478 -13.88 -2.45 -24.39
C GLN A 478 -12.79 -2.57 -23.31
N MET A 479 -11.53 -2.69 -23.72
CA MET A 479 -10.41 -2.52 -22.78
C MET A 479 -10.26 -1.07 -22.35
N GLU A 480 -9.78 -0.86 -21.13
CA GLU A 480 -9.44 0.47 -20.64
C GLU A 480 -8.04 0.90 -21.12
N LEU A 481 -7.96 2.12 -21.65
CA LEU A 481 -6.69 2.74 -22.03
C LEU A 481 -5.82 2.99 -20.80
N ASN A 482 -4.51 2.80 -20.98
CA ASN A 482 -3.48 3.02 -19.97
C ASN A 482 -3.62 2.17 -18.69
N GLN A 483 -4.45 1.12 -18.73
CA GLN A 483 -4.61 0.15 -17.65
C GLN A 483 -4.22 -1.25 -18.09
N TRP A 484 -3.83 -2.09 -17.13
CA TRP A 484 -3.57 -3.50 -17.38
C TRP A 484 -4.89 -4.25 -17.48
N ASN A 485 -5.09 -4.95 -18.60
CA ASN A 485 -6.28 -5.77 -18.85
C ASN A 485 -5.83 -7.23 -18.93
N HIS A 486 -6.41 -8.11 -18.12
CA HIS A 486 -6.21 -9.56 -18.26
C HIS A 486 -7.18 -10.09 -19.30
N ILE A 487 -6.65 -10.84 -20.26
CA ILE A 487 -7.44 -11.43 -21.34
C ILE A 487 -7.24 -12.94 -21.30
N ALA A 488 -8.34 -13.68 -21.37
CA ALA A 488 -8.31 -15.11 -21.61
C ALA A 488 -9.14 -15.45 -22.86
N VAL A 489 -8.52 -16.10 -23.85
CA VAL A 489 -9.21 -16.61 -25.03
C VAL A 489 -9.11 -18.12 -25.05
N MET A 490 -10.24 -18.79 -25.26
CA MET A 490 -10.33 -20.25 -25.17
C MET A 490 -11.12 -20.82 -26.33
N TYR A 491 -10.70 -21.98 -26.83
CA TYR A 491 -11.55 -22.87 -27.62
C TYR A 491 -11.72 -24.19 -26.86
N ASP A 492 -12.94 -24.45 -26.43
CA ASP A 492 -13.34 -25.59 -25.61
C ASP A 492 -14.01 -26.65 -26.48
N GLN A 493 -13.41 -27.84 -26.48
CA GLN A 493 -13.91 -29.02 -27.19
C GLN A 493 -14.52 -30.10 -26.30
N THR A 494 -14.55 -29.89 -24.98
CA THR A 494 -14.96 -30.90 -24.00
C THR A 494 -16.47 -31.12 -23.92
N GLY A 495 -17.25 -30.07 -24.20
CA GLY A 495 -18.71 -30.10 -24.15
C GLY A 495 -19.36 -30.67 -25.42
N ALA A 496 -20.68 -30.90 -25.39
CA ALA A 496 -21.47 -31.29 -26.56
C ALA A 496 -21.38 -30.25 -27.70
N THR A 497 -21.19 -28.98 -27.33
CA THR A 497 -21.00 -27.86 -28.24
C THR A 497 -19.57 -27.32 -28.10
N LYS A 498 -18.89 -27.10 -29.23
CA LYS A 498 -17.53 -26.57 -29.29
C LYS A 498 -17.57 -25.05 -29.34
N LEU A 499 -16.94 -24.39 -28.37
CA LEU A 499 -17.13 -22.95 -28.13
C LEU A 499 -15.81 -22.21 -28.02
N GLY A 500 -15.67 -21.15 -28.81
CA GLY A 500 -14.75 -20.05 -28.56
C GLY A 500 -15.32 -19.10 -27.50
N LYS A 501 -14.48 -18.66 -26.55
CA LYS A 501 -14.84 -17.69 -25.51
C LYS A 501 -13.72 -16.67 -25.30
N ILE A 502 -14.10 -15.44 -24.97
CA ILE A 502 -13.17 -14.38 -24.54
C ILE A 502 -13.63 -13.90 -23.16
N TYR A 503 -12.68 -13.82 -22.24
CA TYR A 503 -12.84 -13.19 -20.95
C TYR A 503 -11.94 -11.96 -20.85
N LEU A 504 -12.45 -10.90 -20.23
CA LEU A 504 -11.73 -9.68 -19.91
C LEU A 504 -11.86 -9.43 -18.40
N ASN A 505 -10.73 -9.34 -17.70
CA ASN A 505 -10.66 -9.14 -16.25
C ASN A 505 -11.55 -10.14 -15.47
N GLY A 506 -11.56 -11.41 -15.91
CA GLY A 506 -12.37 -12.47 -15.33
C GLY A 506 -13.84 -12.52 -15.79
N ASN A 507 -14.33 -11.57 -16.59
CA ASN A 507 -15.72 -11.54 -17.06
C ASN A 507 -15.84 -12.10 -18.48
N LEU A 508 -16.87 -12.92 -18.76
CA LEU A 508 -17.13 -13.42 -20.11
C LEU A 508 -17.72 -12.30 -20.98
N ILE A 509 -17.01 -11.91 -22.03
CA ILE A 509 -17.38 -10.75 -22.88
C ILE A 509 -17.76 -11.11 -24.32
N ALA A 510 -17.38 -12.31 -24.77
CA ALA A 510 -17.75 -12.82 -26.08
C ALA A 510 -17.72 -14.35 -26.09
N GLN A 511 -18.63 -14.95 -26.87
CA GLN A 511 -18.65 -16.39 -27.13
C GLN A 511 -19.10 -16.69 -28.55
N SER A 512 -18.73 -17.86 -29.08
CA SER A 512 -19.23 -18.35 -30.37
C SER A 512 -20.77 -18.35 -30.40
N THR A 513 -21.33 -17.87 -31.49
CA THR A 513 -22.80 -17.80 -31.70
C THR A 513 -23.27 -18.98 -32.55
N SER A 514 -24.05 -18.75 -33.61
CA SER A 514 -24.67 -19.76 -34.50
C SER A 514 -23.70 -20.63 -35.31
N LEU A 515 -22.40 -20.59 -35.00
CA LEU A 515 -21.32 -21.33 -35.66
C LEU A 515 -20.67 -22.38 -34.74
N ALA A 516 -21.21 -22.58 -33.54
CA ALA A 516 -20.73 -23.60 -32.62
C ALA A 516 -20.97 -25.01 -33.19
N GLN A 517 -19.93 -25.85 -33.13
CA GLN A 517 -19.95 -27.19 -33.74
C GLN A 517 -20.37 -28.25 -32.74
N SER A 518 -20.98 -29.33 -33.21
CA SER A 518 -21.23 -30.53 -32.40
C SER A 518 -20.04 -31.50 -32.43
N THR A 519 -19.27 -31.51 -33.52
CA THR A 519 -18.10 -32.36 -33.71
C THR A 519 -16.80 -31.64 -33.37
N ASN A 520 -15.83 -32.42 -32.89
CA ASN A 520 -14.46 -31.95 -32.68
C ASN A 520 -13.85 -31.43 -33.99
N GLN A 521 -12.93 -30.48 -33.87
CA GLN A 521 -12.26 -29.78 -34.97
C GLN A 521 -10.76 -29.75 -34.75
N SER A 522 -10.00 -29.92 -35.83
CA SER A 522 -8.56 -29.65 -35.87
C SER A 522 -8.28 -28.25 -36.42
N ILE A 523 -7.29 -27.57 -35.83
CA ILE A 523 -6.76 -26.27 -36.24
C ILE A 523 -5.24 -26.37 -36.27
N GLU A 524 -4.68 -26.68 -37.44
CA GLU A 524 -3.27 -27.01 -37.62
C GLU A 524 -2.62 -26.10 -38.69
N PRO A 525 -2.47 -24.79 -38.41
CA PRO A 525 -1.87 -23.87 -39.36
C PRO A 525 -0.35 -24.03 -39.45
N LEU A 526 0.16 -24.06 -40.67
CA LEU A 526 1.60 -23.90 -40.95
C LEU A 526 1.97 -22.41 -40.89
N ALA A 527 2.12 -21.87 -39.68
CA ALA A 527 2.35 -20.45 -39.45
C ALA A 527 3.15 -20.20 -38.16
N GLU A 528 4.02 -19.19 -38.18
CA GLU A 528 4.60 -18.62 -36.96
C GLU A 528 3.50 -18.09 -36.02
N LEU A 529 3.76 -18.14 -34.70
CA LEU A 529 2.92 -17.48 -33.70
C LEU A 529 3.49 -16.09 -33.43
N LEU A 530 2.69 -15.07 -33.75
CA LEU A 530 3.05 -13.66 -33.63
C LEU A 530 2.31 -13.01 -32.48
N PHE A 531 2.98 -12.12 -31.75
CA PHE A 531 2.36 -11.21 -30.79
C PHE A 531 2.58 -9.75 -31.20
N GLY A 532 1.49 -8.98 -31.24
CA GLY A 532 1.51 -7.55 -31.56
C GLY A 532 1.39 -7.20 -33.05
N THR A 533 1.27 -8.18 -33.96
CA THR A 533 1.08 -7.94 -35.39
C THR A 533 0.30 -9.06 -36.10
N ALA A 534 -0.23 -8.76 -37.28
CA ALA A 534 -0.82 -9.75 -38.18
C ALA A 534 0.24 -10.41 -39.08
N SER A 535 -0.10 -11.55 -39.71
CA SER A 535 0.81 -12.26 -40.62
C SER A 535 1.32 -11.41 -41.80
N SER A 536 0.56 -10.39 -42.22
CA SER A 536 0.97 -9.46 -43.28
C SER A 536 2.04 -8.46 -42.84
N LYS A 537 2.29 -8.30 -41.53
CA LYS A 537 3.24 -7.33 -40.96
C LYS A 537 2.93 -5.88 -41.37
N THR A 538 1.64 -5.56 -41.53
CA THR A 538 1.15 -4.23 -41.93
C THR A 538 0.37 -3.49 -40.85
N ALA A 539 0.05 -4.14 -39.72
CA ALA A 539 -0.71 -3.55 -38.61
C ALA A 539 -0.10 -3.98 -37.28
N PHE A 540 0.44 -3.02 -36.53
CA PHE A 540 1.17 -3.25 -35.28
C PHE A 540 0.46 -2.58 -34.11
N LEU A 541 0.45 -3.28 -32.97
CA LEU A 541 -0.09 -2.74 -31.73
C LEU A 541 0.88 -1.78 -31.06
N LYS A 542 0.30 -0.90 -30.22
CA LYS A 542 1.04 0.00 -29.34
C LYS A 542 0.56 -0.19 -27.90
N GLY A 543 1.48 -0.38 -26.97
CA GLY A 543 1.14 -0.63 -25.57
C GLY A 543 2.19 -1.47 -24.86
N ALA A 544 1.76 -2.24 -23.87
CA ALA A 544 2.60 -3.18 -23.16
C ALA A 544 1.92 -4.54 -23.03
N ILE A 545 2.68 -5.62 -23.16
CA ILE A 545 2.21 -7.00 -23.01
C ILE A 545 3.03 -7.71 -21.94
N ASP A 546 2.39 -8.60 -21.20
CA ASP A 546 3.04 -9.33 -20.12
C ASP A 546 2.38 -10.70 -19.86
N GLU A 547 3.11 -11.61 -19.22
CA GLU A 547 2.62 -12.89 -18.69
C GLU A 547 1.77 -13.71 -19.68
N ILE A 548 2.32 -13.97 -20.87
CA ILE A 548 1.63 -14.77 -21.89
C ILE A 548 1.72 -16.23 -21.51
N ARG A 549 0.57 -16.90 -21.38
CA ARG A 549 0.46 -18.32 -21.01
C ARG A 549 -0.44 -19.07 -21.98
N ILE A 550 -0.02 -20.28 -22.36
CA ILE A 550 -0.74 -21.15 -23.29
C ILE A 550 -0.95 -22.50 -22.61
N TYR A 551 -2.20 -22.92 -22.49
CA TYR A 551 -2.65 -24.14 -21.83
C TYR A 551 -3.17 -25.15 -22.86
N ASP A 552 -2.92 -26.44 -22.67
CA ASP A 552 -3.42 -27.53 -23.51
C ASP A 552 -4.82 -28.03 -23.12
N LYS A 553 -5.55 -27.22 -22.33
CA LYS A 553 -6.89 -27.51 -21.83
C LYS A 553 -7.79 -26.28 -21.84
N ALA A 554 -9.08 -26.53 -21.68
CA ALA A 554 -10.06 -25.49 -21.40
C ALA A 554 -9.99 -25.11 -19.91
N LEU A 555 -9.63 -23.87 -19.59
CA LEU A 555 -9.72 -23.37 -18.22
C LEU A 555 -11.16 -23.05 -17.82
N THR A 556 -11.52 -23.46 -16.60
CA THR A 556 -12.75 -22.99 -15.94
C THR A 556 -12.65 -21.52 -15.55
N LEU A 557 -13.77 -20.85 -15.32
CA LEU A 557 -13.78 -19.46 -14.84
C LEU A 557 -12.98 -19.28 -13.54
N THR A 558 -13.06 -20.23 -12.62
CA THR A 558 -12.25 -20.21 -11.39
C THR A 558 -10.76 -20.27 -11.70
N GLN A 559 -10.35 -21.14 -12.62
CA GLN A 559 -8.94 -21.23 -13.03
C GLN A 559 -8.47 -19.98 -13.76
N ILE A 560 -9.30 -19.36 -14.61
CA ILE A 560 -8.98 -18.07 -15.26
C ILE A 560 -8.75 -16.99 -14.21
N ASN A 561 -9.63 -16.89 -13.21
CA ASN A 561 -9.50 -15.92 -12.14
C ASN A 561 -8.26 -16.19 -11.25
N THR A 562 -7.91 -17.46 -11.03
CA THR A 562 -6.66 -17.83 -10.34
C THR A 562 -5.44 -17.48 -11.18
N ASP A 563 -5.42 -17.79 -12.48
CA ASP A 563 -4.35 -17.44 -13.41
C ASP A 563 -4.10 -15.93 -13.41
N MET A 564 -5.17 -15.14 -13.51
CA MET A 564 -5.13 -13.67 -13.48
C MET A 564 -4.42 -13.13 -12.25
N ARG A 565 -4.68 -13.69 -11.06
CA ARG A 565 -4.06 -13.28 -9.78
C ARG A 565 -2.69 -13.91 -9.53
N THR A 566 -2.26 -14.85 -10.35
CA THR A 566 -0.98 -15.53 -10.13
C THR A 566 0.16 -14.67 -10.63
N ALA A 567 0.81 -13.96 -9.71
CA ALA A 567 1.94 -13.06 -10.02
C ALA A 567 3.24 -13.80 -10.39
N LYS A 568 3.43 -15.03 -9.91
CA LYS A 568 4.61 -15.84 -10.21
C LYS A 568 4.25 -17.31 -10.28
N LEU A 569 4.60 -17.95 -11.39
CA LEU A 569 4.44 -19.39 -11.57
C LEU A 569 5.61 -20.14 -10.92
N VAL A 570 5.28 -21.18 -10.17
CA VAL A 570 6.23 -22.15 -9.61
C VAL A 570 6.05 -23.55 -10.19
N ASP A 571 5.00 -23.73 -11.00
CA ASP A 571 4.66 -24.97 -11.69
C ASP A 571 4.17 -24.63 -13.11
N TYR A 572 4.56 -25.47 -14.06
CA TYR A 572 4.31 -25.33 -15.49
C TYR A 572 3.65 -26.58 -16.11
N THR A 573 3.26 -27.56 -15.28
CA THR A 573 2.86 -28.91 -15.71
C THR A 573 1.72 -28.92 -16.74
N ASP A 574 0.79 -27.97 -16.66
CA ASP A 574 -0.38 -27.87 -17.53
C ASP A 574 -0.24 -26.82 -18.66
N MET A 575 0.98 -26.37 -18.94
CA MET A 575 1.24 -25.30 -19.89
C MET A 575 2.09 -25.80 -21.05
N ILE A 576 1.81 -25.24 -22.23
CA ILE A 576 2.60 -25.41 -23.45
C ILE A 576 3.69 -24.33 -23.52
N ALA A 577 3.33 -23.09 -23.16
CA ALA A 577 4.26 -21.98 -23.18
C ALA A 577 3.93 -20.93 -22.12
N VAL A 578 4.98 -20.31 -21.58
CA VAL A 578 4.93 -19.15 -20.68
C VAL A 578 6.02 -18.17 -21.07
N TYR A 579 5.64 -16.95 -21.41
CA TYR A 579 6.54 -15.84 -21.69
C TYR A 579 6.29 -14.72 -20.66
N ASP A 580 7.17 -14.64 -19.67
CA ASP A 580 7.09 -13.73 -18.52
C ASP A 580 7.93 -12.45 -18.69
N PHE A 581 8.73 -12.37 -19.76
CA PHE A 581 9.60 -11.23 -20.08
C PHE A 581 10.62 -10.81 -19.01
N GLU A 582 10.74 -11.54 -17.91
CA GLU A 582 11.65 -11.23 -16.80
C GLU A 582 13.12 -11.29 -17.21
N ASN A 583 13.44 -11.99 -18.30
CA ASN A 583 14.80 -12.11 -18.81
C ASN A 583 14.80 -12.13 -20.35
N ILE A 584 14.67 -10.97 -21.00
CA ILE A 584 14.91 -10.85 -22.44
C ILE A 584 16.41 -10.60 -22.66
N THR A 585 17.10 -11.57 -23.29
CA THR A 585 18.54 -11.47 -23.59
C THR A 585 18.74 -11.55 -25.10
N ASN A 586 19.48 -10.59 -25.68
CA ASN A 586 19.78 -10.54 -27.12
C ASN A 586 18.55 -10.62 -28.04
N GLY A 587 17.41 -10.07 -27.60
CA GLY A 587 16.16 -10.13 -28.36
C GLY A 587 15.45 -11.48 -28.33
N GLN A 588 15.90 -12.44 -27.53
CA GLN A 588 15.21 -13.71 -27.33
C GLN A 588 14.22 -13.62 -26.16
N VAL A 589 12.99 -14.08 -26.38
CA VAL A 589 11.94 -14.22 -25.36
C VAL A 589 11.89 -15.69 -24.93
N ILE A 590 12.27 -15.97 -23.68
CA ILE A 590 12.36 -17.33 -23.18
C ILE A 590 10.98 -17.88 -22.85
N ASN A 591 10.62 -19.02 -23.43
CA ASN A 591 9.55 -19.86 -22.91
C ASN A 591 10.03 -20.57 -21.63
N ARG A 592 9.31 -20.39 -20.52
CA ARG A 592 9.63 -21.05 -19.23
C ARG A 592 9.25 -22.53 -19.21
N VAL A 593 8.41 -22.97 -20.15
CA VAL A 593 7.99 -24.36 -20.28
C VAL A 593 9.00 -25.14 -21.15
N LYS A 594 9.56 -26.24 -20.60
CA LYS A 594 10.30 -27.29 -21.32
C LYS A 594 11.49 -26.84 -22.21
N ASN A 595 11.98 -25.61 -22.08
CA ASN A 595 13.10 -25.04 -22.86
C ASN A 595 12.95 -25.23 -24.39
N GLN A 596 11.74 -25.02 -24.90
CA GLN A 596 11.38 -25.06 -26.33
C GLN A 596 10.45 -23.88 -26.66
N HIS A 597 10.19 -23.59 -27.94
CA HIS A 597 9.29 -22.49 -28.37
C HIS A 597 9.72 -21.09 -27.91
N HIS A 598 11.02 -20.83 -27.80
CA HIS A 598 11.51 -19.47 -27.52
C HIS A 598 11.07 -18.51 -28.64
N GLY A 599 10.64 -17.32 -28.26
CA GLY A 599 10.32 -16.24 -29.18
C GLY A 599 11.55 -15.41 -29.55
N ALA A 600 11.46 -14.69 -30.66
CA ALA A 600 12.38 -13.65 -31.07
C ALA A 600 11.64 -12.32 -31.18
N VAL A 601 12.21 -11.28 -30.59
CA VAL A 601 11.77 -9.90 -30.78
C VAL A 601 12.26 -9.43 -32.14
N ILE A 602 11.33 -8.94 -32.96
CA ILE A 602 11.61 -8.28 -34.23
C ILE A 602 11.34 -6.80 -34.06
N GLY A 603 12.40 -5.99 -34.06
CA GLY A 603 12.34 -4.55 -33.74
C GLY A 603 13.22 -4.21 -32.54
N ASN A 604 12.84 -3.18 -31.80
CA ASN A 604 13.60 -2.72 -30.64
C ASN A 604 13.18 -3.49 -29.38
N VAL A 605 14.15 -4.03 -28.64
CA VAL A 605 13.86 -4.59 -27.32
C VAL A 605 13.64 -3.43 -26.35
N LYS A 606 12.39 -3.25 -25.90
CA LYS A 606 12.04 -2.27 -24.88
C LYS A 606 11.22 -2.95 -23.79
N THR A 607 11.77 -2.96 -22.58
CA THR A 607 11.11 -3.50 -21.39
C THR A 607 11.05 -2.44 -20.30
N ASN A 608 10.10 -2.60 -19.38
CA ASN A 608 9.95 -1.77 -18.21
C ASN A 608 9.27 -2.59 -17.10
N GLN A 609 9.07 -2.03 -15.91
CA GLN A 609 8.60 -2.76 -14.75
C GLN A 609 7.22 -2.31 -14.31
N ARG A 610 6.40 -3.27 -13.84
CA ARG A 610 5.13 -3.03 -13.16
C ARG A 610 5.11 -3.72 -11.80
N ILE A 611 4.37 -3.15 -10.86
CA ILE A 611 4.00 -3.86 -9.64
C ILE A 611 2.85 -4.79 -10.01
N VAL A 612 2.99 -6.08 -9.74
CA VAL A 612 1.90 -7.05 -9.91
C VAL A 612 1.05 -6.99 -8.65
N GLN A 613 -0.21 -6.60 -8.84
CA GLN A 613 -1.19 -6.39 -7.77
C GLN A 613 -1.94 -7.67 -7.41
#